data_AF-A0A957CY77-F1
#
_entry.id   AF-A0A957CY77-F1
#
_cell.length_a   1.000
_cell.length_b   1.000
_cell.length_c   1.000
_cell.angle_alpha   90.00
_cell.angle_beta   90.00
_cell.angle_gamma   90.00
#
_symmetry.space_group_name_H-M   'P 1'
#
loop_
_entity.id
_entity.type
_entity.pdbx_description
1 polymer ?
#
loop_
_entity_poly.entity_id
_entity_poly.type
_entity_poly.pdbx_seq_one_letter_code
_entity_poly.pdbx_strand_id
1 'polypeptide(L)'
;MLVELWGASNVLGLTLPGTPLGYIFLLIETVLLIGAIFLLSSIFSARFMQKWQWTVSLSIAGLITSQLSPIFFSFTDQPLTPFSVFPLLLAAALLDPLSVVIVGLFTGLGMALGQTHTLFDLIHFAFTGLIAFSLMQQRYIGRVYQLMRQPILTGGISMIAAAFLQGIGAFFNATPNAFLARLDHALYQSQNAFYPFLAAGLIGGILLFATLKGMPNLHPKQTLIPSPARRSLRKQLITNFSAFSLFLTILLVTVVFNLSVSVSRRLVLNQMAHNAAIASAGIPAFQSELEMLIEAFDPDQFQPGNEAANLAGLEQIYKSSALFRRLMIVDNSQTIVAQYPPVESDAVQLSAEESDGVETAFSTSQKDIVTMKIERPDEVLSLVVPITNEQGDVVLVAVGRVTQLSIDNLIVGIQGVAAESVGFIVNDENLIIAHPEPSQLRQVWMPAENGRFLPTPTTNAPSGAYQTYQVETGTRQLIYYLQEATHDWTVVIDVPYAVVLDLSLQIGIPLLIILLVISGASLMQLVTQSHGITEPIAELVSAAKTMANGSNWKPAIHIHRDDEIGQLSQAFSQMQRSMKKRLNELSLLLSVSHDVS
;
A
#
# COMPACT_ATOMS: atom_id res chain seq x y z
N MET A 1 -8.09 21.02 -19.13
CA MET A 1 -7.76 19.62 -19.49
C MET A 1 -7.16 19.64 -20.89
N LEU A 2 -5.83 19.76 -20.99
CA LEU A 2 -5.12 19.55 -22.26
C LEU A 2 -5.13 18.04 -22.51
N VAL A 3 -5.81 17.59 -23.55
CA VAL A 3 -5.78 16.19 -23.98
C VAL A 3 -4.52 16.02 -24.81
N GLU A 4 -3.42 15.63 -24.18
CA GLU A 4 -2.24 15.17 -24.90
C GLU A 4 -2.59 13.83 -25.58
N LEU A 5 -2.61 13.84 -26.92
CA LEU A 5 -2.96 12.67 -27.72
C LEU A 5 -1.85 11.60 -27.67
N TRP A 6 -0.62 12.02 -27.39
CA TRP A 6 0.56 11.21 -27.15
C TRP A 6 1.10 11.57 -25.78
N GLY A 7 1.12 10.62 -24.85
CA GLY A 7 1.61 10.88 -23.50
C GLY A 7 2.47 9.73 -23.00
N ALA A 8 3.61 9.54 -23.64
CA ALA A 8 4.73 9.07 -22.85
C ALA A 8 4.96 10.13 -21.76
N SER A 9 5.26 9.71 -20.54
CA SER A 9 5.96 10.58 -19.59
C SER A 9 7.11 11.32 -20.31
N ASN A 10 7.51 12.49 -19.80
CA ASN A 10 8.45 13.41 -20.48
C ASN A 10 9.77 12.77 -21.00
N VAL A 11 10.10 11.53 -20.62
CA VAL A 11 11.22 10.74 -21.14
C VAL A 11 10.80 9.28 -21.39
N LEU A 12 10.91 8.80 -22.63
CA LEU A 12 10.85 7.35 -22.92
C LEU A 12 12.04 6.66 -22.27
N GLY A 13 11.79 5.67 -21.42
CA GLY A 13 12.88 5.01 -20.68
C GLY A 13 12.48 3.74 -19.98
N LEU A 14 13.47 2.89 -19.74
CA LEU A 14 13.36 1.69 -18.92
C LEU A 14 14.34 1.81 -17.76
N THR A 15 13.83 1.62 -16.55
CA THR A 15 14.64 1.48 -15.35
C THR A 15 14.85 0.00 -15.06
N LEU A 16 16.11 -0.35 -14.81
CA LEU A 16 16.45 -1.68 -14.31
C LEU A 16 16.03 -1.78 -12.83
N PRO A 17 15.80 -3.01 -12.32
CA PRO A 17 15.52 -3.19 -10.91
C PRO A 17 16.58 -2.53 -10.02
N GLY A 18 16.13 -1.76 -9.02
CA GLY A 18 16.99 -1.02 -8.11
C GLY A 18 17.60 -1.88 -7.00
N THR A 19 17.15 -3.13 -6.85
CA THR A 19 17.58 -4.03 -5.77
C THR A 19 17.95 -5.43 -6.30
N PRO A 20 18.85 -6.16 -5.62
CA PRO A 20 19.18 -7.56 -5.97
C PRO A 20 17.95 -8.48 -5.95
N LEU A 21 17.02 -8.25 -5.02
CA LEU A 21 15.76 -9.00 -4.92
C LEU A 21 14.87 -8.75 -6.14
N GLY A 22 14.85 -7.52 -6.68
CA GLY A 22 14.16 -7.20 -7.92
C GLY A 22 14.70 -8.01 -9.11
N TYR A 23 16.03 -8.15 -9.25
CA TYR A 23 16.62 -8.97 -10.31
C TYR A 23 16.30 -10.46 -10.15
N ILE A 24 16.38 -11.00 -8.93
CA ILE A 24 16.01 -12.39 -8.64
C ILE A 24 14.54 -12.63 -8.98
N PHE A 25 13.66 -11.72 -8.56
CA PHE A 25 12.24 -11.82 -8.84
C PHE A 25 11.94 -11.76 -10.34
N LEU A 26 12.56 -10.83 -11.08
CA LEU A 26 12.45 -10.76 -12.53
C LEU A 26 12.90 -12.08 -13.20
N LEU A 27 14.02 -12.67 -12.73
CA LEU A 27 14.48 -13.96 -13.22
C LEU A 27 13.44 -15.07 -12.95
N ILE A 28 12.88 -15.13 -11.75
CA ILE A 28 11.81 -16.09 -11.42
C ILE A 28 10.59 -15.91 -12.33
N GLU A 29 10.14 -14.67 -12.54
CA GLU A 29 9.01 -14.36 -13.43
C GLU A 29 9.29 -14.76 -14.88
N THR A 30 10.51 -14.51 -15.39
CA THR A 30 10.89 -14.96 -16.74
C THR A 30 10.89 -16.49 -16.86
N VAL A 31 11.41 -17.21 -15.86
CA VAL A 31 11.39 -18.68 -15.83
C VAL A 31 9.95 -19.20 -15.76
N LEU A 32 9.08 -18.57 -14.97
CA LEU A 32 7.66 -18.93 -14.89
C LEU A 32 6.95 -18.68 -16.23
N LEU A 33 7.24 -17.57 -16.91
CA LEU A 33 6.68 -17.28 -18.23
C LEU A 33 7.15 -18.30 -19.27
N ILE A 34 8.45 -18.63 -19.30
CA ILE A 34 9.01 -19.66 -20.18
C ILE A 34 8.38 -21.04 -19.88
N GLY A 35 8.23 -21.38 -18.60
CA GLY A 35 7.56 -22.60 -18.17
C GLY A 35 6.09 -22.65 -18.62
N ALA A 36 5.37 -21.52 -18.51
CA ALA A 36 3.99 -21.40 -19.01
C ALA A 36 3.93 -21.58 -20.53
N ILE A 37 4.85 -20.97 -21.29
CA ILE A 37 4.97 -21.16 -22.73
C ILE A 37 5.23 -22.65 -23.06
N PHE A 38 6.12 -23.31 -22.33
CA PHE A 38 6.45 -24.72 -22.54
C PHE A 38 5.26 -25.64 -22.24
N LEU A 39 4.53 -25.42 -21.14
CA LEU A 39 3.32 -26.19 -20.81
C LEU A 39 2.22 -26.01 -21.86
N LEU A 40 2.12 -24.82 -22.44
CA LEU A 40 1.16 -24.48 -23.49
C LEU A 40 1.65 -24.86 -24.91
N SER A 41 2.87 -25.38 -25.04
CA SER A 41 3.48 -25.75 -26.33
C SER A 41 2.73 -26.87 -27.06
N SER A 42 2.01 -27.74 -26.34
CA SER A 42 1.14 -28.76 -26.95
C SER A 42 -0.04 -28.18 -27.74
N ILE A 43 -0.41 -26.91 -27.47
CA ILE A 43 -1.49 -26.17 -28.15
C ILE A 43 -0.92 -25.36 -29.34
N PHE A 44 0.40 -25.31 -29.50
CA PHE A 44 1.16 -24.37 -30.33
C PHE A 44 1.21 -24.73 -31.84
N SER A 45 1.10 -26.02 -32.19
CA SER A 45 1.89 -26.53 -33.32
C SER A 45 1.31 -26.36 -34.74
N ALA A 46 0.23 -25.61 -34.97
CA ALA A 46 -0.24 -25.35 -36.35
C ALA A 46 -0.94 -24.00 -36.59
N ARG A 47 -1.67 -23.48 -35.58
CA ARG A 47 -2.52 -22.30 -35.77
C ARG A 47 -1.77 -20.96 -35.73
N PHE A 48 -0.62 -20.91 -35.04
CA PHE A 48 0.22 -19.72 -35.00
C PHE A 48 0.66 -19.28 -36.40
N MET A 49 1.12 -20.22 -37.22
CA MET A 49 1.56 -19.94 -38.60
C MET A 49 0.43 -19.47 -39.52
N GLN A 50 -0.82 -19.80 -39.22
CA GLN A 50 -1.98 -19.31 -39.98
C GLN A 50 -2.40 -17.89 -39.59
N LYS A 51 -2.05 -17.43 -38.39
CA LYS A 51 -2.49 -16.12 -37.83
C LYS A 51 -1.33 -15.21 -37.39
N TRP A 52 -0.13 -15.45 -37.90
CA TRP A 52 1.06 -14.67 -37.52
C TRP A 52 0.90 -13.18 -37.83
N GLN A 53 0.27 -12.82 -38.95
CA GLN A 53 -0.02 -11.42 -39.32
C GLN A 53 -0.87 -10.71 -38.28
N TRP A 54 -1.91 -11.38 -37.75
CA TRP A 54 -2.72 -10.84 -36.65
C TRP A 54 -1.91 -10.64 -35.38
N THR A 55 -0.99 -11.58 -35.09
CA THR A 55 -0.11 -11.46 -33.92
C THR A 55 0.79 -10.23 -34.03
N VAL A 56 1.44 -10.04 -35.19
CA VAL A 56 2.32 -8.88 -35.44
C VAL A 56 1.53 -7.57 -35.38
N SER A 57 0.39 -7.49 -36.09
CA SER A 57 -0.45 -6.28 -36.09
C SER A 57 -0.96 -5.92 -34.70
N LEU A 58 -1.41 -6.91 -33.91
CA LEU A 58 -1.88 -6.66 -32.55
C LEU A 58 -0.73 -6.35 -31.58
N SER A 59 0.48 -6.84 -31.83
CA SER A 59 1.67 -6.49 -31.03
C SER A 59 2.06 -5.05 -31.26
N ILE A 60 2.11 -4.61 -32.53
CA ILE A 60 2.35 -3.19 -32.88
C ILE A 60 1.22 -2.31 -32.32
N ALA A 61 -0.03 -2.73 -32.48
CA ALA A 61 -1.16 -2.00 -31.92
C ALA A 61 -1.05 -1.91 -30.39
N GLY A 62 -0.72 -3.00 -29.70
CA GLY A 62 -0.54 -3.02 -28.25
C GLY A 62 0.56 -2.08 -27.76
N LEU A 63 1.69 -2.02 -28.48
CA LEU A 63 2.80 -1.11 -28.19
C LEU A 63 2.42 0.37 -28.37
N ILE A 64 1.62 0.68 -29.40
CA ILE A 64 1.23 2.06 -29.71
C ILE A 64 0.08 2.50 -28.79
N THR A 65 -0.98 1.70 -28.67
CA THR A 65 -2.18 2.09 -27.91
C THR A 65 -1.94 2.17 -26.41
N SER A 66 -0.88 1.55 -25.88
CA SER A 66 -0.45 1.74 -24.49
C SER A 66 0.03 3.16 -24.19
N GLN A 67 0.39 3.94 -25.21
CA GLN A 67 0.86 5.33 -25.09
C GLN A 67 -0.19 6.38 -25.48
N LEU A 68 -1.36 5.93 -25.97
CA LEU A 68 -2.38 6.83 -26.49
C LEU A 68 -3.30 7.32 -25.38
N SER A 69 -3.45 8.65 -25.33
CA SER A 69 -4.40 9.36 -24.48
C SER A 69 -4.35 8.97 -22.99
N PRO A 70 -3.20 9.07 -22.30
CA PRO A 70 -3.18 8.92 -20.85
C PRO A 70 -4.03 10.01 -20.21
N ILE A 71 -4.95 9.60 -19.35
CA ILE A 71 -5.80 10.50 -18.58
C ILE A 71 -5.31 10.48 -17.15
N PHE A 72 -4.77 11.62 -16.70
CA PHE A 72 -4.33 11.82 -15.33
C PHE A 72 -5.52 12.24 -14.46
N PHE A 73 -5.61 11.64 -13.28
CA PHE A 73 -6.60 11.99 -12.28
C PHE A 73 -5.91 12.50 -11.03
N SER A 74 -6.50 13.46 -10.33
CA SER A 74 -5.92 14.03 -9.10
C SER A 74 -5.85 13.04 -7.93
N PHE A 75 -6.52 11.90 -8.02
CA PHE A 75 -6.58 10.89 -6.95
C PHE A 75 -5.64 9.69 -7.16
N THR A 76 -4.90 9.63 -8.27
CA THR A 76 -3.96 8.54 -8.55
C THR A 76 -2.81 9.01 -9.44
N ASP A 77 -1.60 8.56 -9.11
CA ASP A 77 -0.40 8.85 -9.91
C ASP A 77 -0.33 8.01 -11.19
N GLN A 78 -1.07 6.89 -11.23
CA GLN A 78 -1.11 6.02 -12.40
C GLN A 78 -2.14 6.54 -13.42
N PRO A 79 -1.73 6.92 -14.64
CA PRO A 79 -2.67 7.39 -15.65
C PRO A 79 -3.56 6.25 -16.17
N LEU A 80 -4.80 6.61 -16.54
CA LEU A 80 -5.69 5.73 -17.28
C LEU A 80 -5.30 5.72 -18.75
N THR A 81 -4.98 4.54 -19.29
CA THR A 81 -4.74 4.33 -20.73
C THR A 81 -5.91 3.55 -21.34
N PRO A 82 -6.97 4.22 -21.83
CA PRO A 82 -8.25 3.57 -22.15
C PRO A 82 -8.18 2.56 -23.31
N PHE A 83 -7.19 2.69 -24.20
CA PHE A 83 -7.04 1.87 -25.40
C PHE A 83 -5.93 0.81 -25.31
N SER A 84 -5.12 0.82 -24.24
CA SER A 84 -3.95 -0.06 -24.08
C SER A 84 -4.32 -1.54 -24.06
N VAL A 85 -5.44 -1.85 -23.41
CA VAL A 85 -5.88 -3.23 -23.13
C VAL A 85 -6.62 -3.86 -24.32
N PHE A 86 -7.14 -3.07 -25.26
CA PHE A 86 -7.98 -3.59 -26.35
C PHE A 86 -7.24 -4.59 -27.26
N PRO A 87 -6.03 -4.30 -27.79
CA PRO A 87 -5.30 -5.27 -28.62
C PRO A 87 -5.02 -6.58 -27.89
N LEU A 88 -4.70 -6.50 -26.59
CA LEU A 88 -4.45 -7.66 -25.74
C LEU A 88 -5.70 -8.53 -25.57
N LEU A 89 -6.86 -7.93 -25.27
CA LEU A 89 -8.12 -8.68 -25.14
C LEU A 89 -8.58 -9.25 -26.48
N LEU A 90 -8.39 -8.52 -27.58
CA LEU A 90 -8.70 -9.02 -28.92
C LEU A 90 -7.82 -10.22 -29.27
N ALA A 91 -6.53 -10.19 -28.94
CA ALA A 91 -5.63 -11.33 -29.07
C ALA A 91 -6.11 -12.51 -28.21
N ALA A 92 -6.46 -12.27 -26.94
CA ALA A 92 -6.97 -13.29 -26.02
C ALA A 92 -8.24 -13.98 -26.53
N ALA A 93 -9.12 -13.25 -27.21
CA ALA A 93 -10.35 -13.79 -27.78
C ALA A 93 -10.13 -14.61 -29.05
N LEU A 94 -9.15 -14.25 -29.90
CA LEU A 94 -9.05 -14.74 -31.28
C LEU A 94 -7.85 -15.62 -31.60
N LEU A 95 -6.76 -15.48 -30.84
CA LEU A 95 -5.46 -16.10 -31.14
C LEU A 95 -5.15 -17.26 -30.18
N ASP A 96 -4.04 -17.93 -30.45
CA ASP A 96 -3.51 -19.03 -29.62
C ASP A 96 -2.71 -18.46 -28.43
N PRO A 97 -2.47 -19.26 -27.35
CA PRO A 97 -1.83 -18.77 -26.14
C PRO A 97 -0.49 -18.07 -26.37
N LEU A 98 0.34 -18.56 -27.30
CA LEU A 98 1.62 -17.93 -27.63
C LEU A 98 1.43 -16.52 -28.20
N SER A 99 0.54 -16.36 -29.18
CA SER A 99 0.27 -15.05 -29.77
C SER A 99 -0.19 -14.06 -28.71
N VAL A 100 -0.98 -14.51 -27.75
CA VAL A 100 -1.43 -13.69 -26.61
C VAL A 100 -0.25 -13.28 -25.73
N VAL A 101 0.68 -14.19 -25.45
CA VAL A 101 1.91 -13.86 -24.70
C VAL A 101 2.75 -12.82 -25.46
N ILE A 102 2.94 -12.99 -26.77
CA ILE A 102 3.70 -12.04 -27.59
C ILE A 102 3.02 -10.66 -27.58
N VAL A 103 1.71 -10.60 -27.83
CA VAL A 103 0.96 -9.34 -27.79
C VAL A 103 1.05 -8.71 -26.39
N GLY A 104 0.93 -9.50 -25.33
CA GLY A 104 1.07 -9.06 -23.94
C GLY A 104 2.46 -8.50 -23.63
N LEU A 105 3.54 -9.12 -24.11
CA LEU A 105 4.91 -8.61 -23.98
C LEU A 105 5.07 -7.24 -24.64
N PHE A 106 4.48 -7.04 -25.83
CA PHE A 106 4.56 -5.75 -26.53
C PHE A 106 3.66 -4.68 -25.91
N THR A 107 2.46 -5.03 -25.44
CA THR A 107 1.61 -4.12 -24.66
C THR A 107 2.31 -3.71 -23.36
N GLY A 108 2.93 -4.66 -22.65
CA GLY A 108 3.71 -4.41 -21.45
C GLY A 108 4.97 -3.58 -21.72
N LEU A 109 5.66 -3.82 -22.84
CA LEU A 109 6.79 -2.98 -23.27
C LEU A 109 6.36 -1.54 -23.53
N GLY A 110 5.19 -1.35 -24.15
CA GLY A 110 4.64 -0.02 -24.35
C GLY A 110 4.28 0.66 -23.03
N MET A 111 3.63 -0.03 -22.09
CA MET A 111 3.37 0.50 -20.74
C MET A 111 4.67 0.82 -19.98
N ALA A 112 5.67 -0.05 -20.06
CA ALA A 112 6.98 0.13 -19.46
C ALA A 112 7.68 1.36 -20.02
N LEU A 113 7.70 1.55 -21.35
CA LEU A 113 8.49 2.61 -21.98
C LEU A 113 7.96 4.02 -21.68
N GLY A 114 6.65 4.19 -21.50
CA GLY A 114 6.06 5.53 -21.41
C GLY A 114 5.15 5.79 -20.22
N GLN A 115 4.85 4.80 -19.38
CA GLN A 115 4.00 4.99 -18.20
C GLN A 115 4.73 4.62 -16.91
N THR A 116 5.20 3.38 -16.78
CA THR A 116 5.70 2.86 -15.48
C THR A 116 7.21 2.84 -15.36
N HIS A 117 7.93 2.84 -16.48
CA HIS A 117 9.40 2.70 -16.54
C HIS A 117 9.95 1.39 -15.96
N THR A 118 9.11 0.38 -15.68
CA THR A 118 9.57 -0.88 -15.07
C THR A 118 9.62 -2.03 -16.08
N LEU A 119 10.64 -2.89 -15.98
CA LEU A 119 10.73 -4.10 -16.81
C LEU A 119 9.69 -5.18 -16.45
N PHE A 120 9.12 -5.12 -15.25
CA PHE A 120 8.14 -6.10 -14.78
C PHE A 120 6.86 -6.09 -15.63
N ASP A 121 6.46 -4.91 -16.12
CA ASP A 121 5.26 -4.73 -16.94
C ASP A 121 5.23 -5.62 -18.18
N LEU A 122 6.38 -5.90 -18.81
CA LEU A 122 6.45 -6.81 -19.96
C LEU A 122 5.85 -8.18 -19.59
N ILE A 123 6.29 -8.73 -18.46
CA ILE A 123 5.89 -10.07 -18.02
C ILE A 123 4.48 -10.03 -17.41
N HIS A 124 4.14 -8.96 -16.68
CA HIS A 124 2.81 -8.80 -16.08
C HIS A 124 1.70 -8.73 -17.12
N PHE A 125 1.90 -8.00 -18.22
CA PHE A 125 0.92 -7.94 -19.30
C PHE A 125 0.87 -9.24 -20.11
N ALA A 126 1.97 -10.00 -20.21
CA ALA A 126 1.93 -11.36 -20.76
C ALA A 126 1.06 -12.31 -19.93
N PHE A 127 1.23 -12.31 -18.59
CA PHE A 127 0.36 -13.08 -17.69
C PHE A 127 -1.09 -12.60 -17.72
N THR A 128 -1.30 -11.28 -17.77
CA THR A 128 -2.65 -10.68 -17.88
C THR A 128 -3.36 -11.15 -19.15
N GLY A 129 -2.64 -11.20 -20.28
CA GLY A 129 -3.14 -11.77 -21.53
C GLY A 129 -3.53 -13.24 -21.37
N LEU A 130 -2.69 -14.06 -20.74
CA LEU A 130 -2.99 -15.47 -20.47
C LEU A 130 -4.21 -15.66 -19.56
N ILE A 131 -4.37 -14.81 -18.54
CA ILE A 131 -5.55 -14.79 -17.67
C ILE A 131 -6.79 -14.49 -18.52
N ALA A 132 -6.76 -13.42 -19.32
CA ALA A 132 -7.87 -13.06 -20.20
C ALA A 132 -8.21 -14.18 -21.20
N PHE A 133 -7.19 -14.80 -21.81
CA PHE A 133 -7.35 -15.94 -22.72
C PHE A 133 -8.03 -17.12 -22.02
N SER A 134 -7.58 -17.47 -20.81
CA SER A 134 -8.13 -18.59 -20.05
C SER A 134 -9.61 -18.39 -19.68
N LEU A 135 -10.00 -17.15 -19.38
CA LEU A 135 -11.37 -16.78 -19.03
C LEU A 135 -12.30 -16.73 -20.26
N MET A 136 -11.81 -16.20 -21.40
CA MET A 136 -12.60 -16.10 -22.64
C MET A 136 -12.73 -17.42 -23.40
N GLN A 137 -11.65 -18.20 -23.49
CA GLN A 137 -11.61 -19.42 -24.31
C GLN A 137 -12.01 -20.70 -23.56
N GLN A 138 -12.58 -20.56 -22.36
CA GLN A 138 -13.09 -21.71 -21.63
C GLN A 138 -14.33 -22.34 -22.28
N ARG A 139 -14.32 -23.67 -22.36
CA ARG A 139 -15.38 -24.46 -23.02
C ARG A 139 -16.52 -24.88 -22.10
N TYR A 140 -16.62 -24.33 -20.90
CA TYR A 140 -17.54 -24.86 -19.90
C TYR A 140 -18.98 -24.31 -20.01
N ILE A 141 -19.97 -25.19 -19.83
CA ILE A 141 -21.38 -24.81 -19.72
C ILE A 141 -21.68 -24.32 -18.29
N GLY A 142 -22.34 -23.15 -18.16
CA GLY A 142 -22.87 -22.63 -16.89
C GLY A 142 -22.95 -21.11 -16.87
N ARG A 143 -23.80 -20.53 -16.01
CA ARG A 143 -23.98 -19.07 -15.90
C ARG A 143 -22.69 -18.35 -15.53
N VAL A 144 -21.94 -18.86 -14.55
CA VAL A 144 -20.64 -18.29 -14.14
C VAL A 144 -19.65 -18.30 -15.30
N TYR A 145 -19.51 -19.43 -16.00
CA TYR A 145 -18.63 -19.54 -17.16
C TYR A 145 -19.10 -18.69 -18.34
N GLN A 146 -20.41 -18.46 -18.51
CA GLN A 146 -20.94 -17.52 -19.48
C GLN A 146 -20.57 -16.07 -19.14
N LEU A 147 -20.71 -15.66 -17.88
CA LEU A 147 -20.30 -14.34 -17.41
C LEU A 147 -18.79 -14.14 -17.59
N MET A 148 -17.98 -15.12 -17.20
CA MET A 148 -16.52 -15.08 -17.33
C MET A 148 -16.02 -15.03 -18.78
N ARG A 149 -16.86 -15.39 -19.76
CA ARG A 149 -16.58 -15.22 -21.20
C ARG A 149 -16.98 -13.84 -21.75
N GLN A 150 -17.73 -13.04 -20.98
CA GLN A 150 -18.13 -11.71 -21.45
C GLN A 150 -16.90 -10.79 -21.47
N PRO A 151 -16.59 -10.16 -22.61
CA PRO A 151 -15.39 -9.31 -22.75
C PRO A 151 -15.20 -8.25 -21.67
N ILE A 152 -16.31 -7.61 -21.25
CA ILE A 152 -16.31 -6.56 -20.23
C ILE A 152 -15.83 -7.10 -18.88
N LEU A 153 -16.41 -8.21 -18.43
CA LEU A 153 -16.09 -8.81 -17.13
C LEU A 153 -14.68 -9.43 -17.15
N THR A 154 -14.30 -10.11 -18.24
CA THR A 154 -12.94 -10.64 -18.37
C THR A 154 -11.89 -9.53 -18.38
N GLY A 155 -12.14 -8.45 -19.13
CA GLY A 155 -11.25 -7.29 -19.19
C GLY A 155 -11.00 -6.70 -17.80
N GLY A 156 -12.08 -6.43 -17.05
CA GLY A 156 -11.98 -5.95 -15.67
C GLY A 156 -11.21 -6.91 -14.75
N ILE A 157 -11.54 -8.20 -14.74
CA ILE A 157 -10.85 -9.19 -13.89
C ILE A 157 -9.37 -9.31 -14.23
N SER A 158 -9.03 -9.38 -15.53
CA SER A 158 -7.63 -9.49 -15.97
C SER A 158 -6.81 -8.27 -15.55
N MET A 159 -7.38 -7.07 -15.63
CA MET A 159 -6.67 -5.85 -15.26
C MET A 159 -6.60 -5.60 -13.75
N ILE A 160 -7.58 -6.10 -12.96
CA ILE A 160 -7.43 -6.18 -11.50
C ILE A 160 -6.23 -7.08 -11.15
N ALA A 161 -6.08 -8.22 -11.84
CA ALA A 161 -4.92 -9.08 -11.64
C ALA A 161 -3.60 -8.38 -12.04
N ALA A 162 -3.61 -7.58 -13.12
CA ALA A 162 -2.46 -6.75 -13.49
C ALA A 162 -2.06 -5.75 -12.38
N ALA A 163 -3.04 -5.08 -11.76
CA ALA A 163 -2.77 -4.13 -10.66
C ALA A 163 -2.19 -4.83 -9.42
N PHE A 164 -2.58 -6.09 -9.19
CA PHE A 164 -2.01 -6.91 -8.12
C PHE A 164 -0.58 -7.35 -8.45
N LEU A 165 -0.32 -7.81 -9.68
CA LEU A 165 1.02 -8.17 -10.15
C LEU A 165 2.00 -6.97 -10.07
N GLN A 166 1.55 -5.78 -10.46
CA GLN A 166 2.33 -4.55 -10.34
C GLN A 166 2.73 -4.26 -8.88
N GLY A 167 1.81 -4.48 -7.93
CA GLY A 167 2.11 -4.39 -6.50
C GLY A 167 3.18 -5.38 -6.05
N ILE A 168 3.14 -6.63 -6.52
CA ILE A 168 4.19 -7.63 -6.23
C ILE A 168 5.54 -7.18 -6.81
N GLY A 169 5.57 -6.70 -8.06
CA GLY A 169 6.79 -6.15 -8.66
C GLY A 169 7.36 -4.98 -7.84
N ALA A 170 6.49 -4.07 -7.39
CA ALA A 170 6.84 -2.95 -6.53
C ALA A 170 7.41 -3.39 -5.16
N PHE A 171 6.93 -4.50 -4.59
CA PHE A 171 7.48 -5.06 -3.35
C PHE A 171 8.94 -5.47 -3.50
N PHE A 172 9.26 -6.22 -4.56
CA PHE A 172 10.62 -6.73 -4.78
C PHE A 172 11.58 -5.64 -5.26
N ASN A 173 11.07 -4.60 -5.92
CA ASN A 173 11.88 -3.47 -6.38
C ASN A 173 12.08 -2.36 -5.33
N ALA A 174 11.34 -2.39 -4.22
CA ALA A 174 11.38 -1.35 -3.19
C ALA A 174 12.76 -1.28 -2.49
N THR A 175 13.30 -0.07 -2.38
CA THR A 175 14.59 0.23 -1.74
C THR A 175 14.61 0.07 -0.21
N PRO A 176 13.54 0.36 0.57
CA PRO A 176 13.59 0.22 2.03
C PRO A 176 13.97 -1.20 2.43
N ASN A 177 14.83 -1.35 3.45
CA ASN A 177 15.25 -2.68 3.92
C ASN A 177 14.17 -3.39 4.75
N ALA A 178 13.29 -2.62 5.41
CA ALA A 178 12.25 -3.17 6.25
C ALA A 178 11.13 -3.81 5.44
N PHE A 179 10.75 -5.04 5.81
CA PHE A 179 9.68 -5.81 5.13
C PHE A 179 8.35 -5.05 5.07
N LEU A 180 7.96 -4.41 6.18
CA LEU A 180 6.69 -3.69 6.26
C LEU A 180 6.67 -2.43 5.39
N ALA A 181 7.80 -1.73 5.26
CA ALA A 181 7.92 -0.58 4.37
C ALA A 181 7.79 -1.01 2.90
N ARG A 182 8.38 -2.14 2.50
CA ARG A 182 8.20 -2.71 1.15
C ARG A 182 6.75 -3.13 0.90
N LEU A 183 6.11 -3.76 1.89
CA LEU A 183 4.71 -4.15 1.81
C LEU A 183 3.80 -2.93 1.68
N ASP A 184 4.10 -1.85 2.41
CA ASP A 184 3.39 -0.59 2.33
C ASP A 184 3.46 0.01 0.92
N HIS A 185 4.68 0.11 0.37
CA HIS A 185 4.92 0.58 -1.00
C HIS A 185 4.16 -0.26 -2.03
N ALA A 186 4.21 -1.59 -1.91
CA ALA A 186 3.50 -2.52 -2.78
C ALA A 186 1.97 -2.33 -2.75
N LEU A 187 1.40 -2.18 -1.55
CA LEU A 187 -0.04 -1.94 -1.37
C LEU A 187 -0.45 -0.57 -1.94
N TYR A 188 0.38 0.45 -1.73
CA TYR A 188 0.14 1.79 -2.29
C TYR A 188 0.12 1.77 -3.81
N GLN A 189 1.13 1.17 -4.45
CA GLN A 189 1.21 1.04 -5.90
C GLN A 189 0.02 0.24 -6.47
N SER A 190 -0.35 -0.86 -5.83
CA SER A 190 -1.50 -1.66 -6.26
C SER A 190 -2.83 -0.90 -6.14
N GLN A 191 -2.98 -0.12 -5.06
CA GLN A 191 -4.17 0.72 -4.85
C GLN A 191 -4.25 1.86 -5.87
N ASN A 192 -3.13 2.51 -6.19
CA ASN A 192 -3.05 3.56 -7.20
C ASN A 192 -3.38 3.01 -8.60
N ALA A 193 -2.89 1.81 -8.93
CA ALA A 193 -3.16 1.15 -10.22
C ALA A 193 -4.59 0.59 -10.34
N PHE A 194 -5.27 0.28 -9.22
CA PHE A 194 -6.54 -0.45 -9.22
C PHE A 194 -7.63 0.20 -10.09
N TYR A 195 -7.95 1.49 -9.84
CA TYR A 195 -9.05 2.16 -10.56
C TYR A 195 -8.72 2.42 -12.05
N PRO A 196 -7.53 2.95 -12.41
CA PRO A 196 -7.14 3.10 -13.81
C PRO A 196 -7.16 1.78 -14.57
N PHE A 197 -6.63 0.70 -13.99
CA PHE A 197 -6.58 -0.60 -14.66
C PHE A 197 -7.96 -1.23 -14.79
N LEU A 198 -8.80 -1.14 -13.75
CA LEU A 198 -10.19 -1.59 -13.82
C LEU A 198 -10.95 -0.85 -14.93
N ALA A 199 -10.81 0.48 -15.01
CA ALA A 199 -11.44 1.29 -16.05
C ALA A 199 -10.92 0.93 -17.45
N ALA A 200 -9.60 0.80 -17.63
CA ALA A 200 -8.99 0.38 -18.89
C ALA A 200 -9.48 -1.01 -19.34
N GLY A 201 -9.57 -1.96 -18.40
CA GLY A 201 -10.09 -3.31 -18.65
C GLY A 201 -11.56 -3.31 -19.06
N LEU A 202 -12.41 -2.51 -18.38
CA LEU A 202 -13.82 -2.37 -18.73
C LEU A 202 -14.01 -1.71 -20.10
N ILE A 203 -13.28 -0.62 -20.38
CA ILE A 203 -13.32 0.08 -21.67
C ILE A 203 -12.84 -0.85 -22.80
N GLY A 204 -11.68 -1.50 -22.63
CA GLY A 204 -11.16 -2.48 -23.58
C GLY A 204 -12.14 -3.64 -23.82
N GLY A 205 -12.81 -4.10 -22.77
CA GLY A 205 -13.86 -5.11 -22.86
C GLY A 205 -15.12 -4.63 -23.59
N ILE A 206 -15.54 -3.38 -23.40
CA ILE A 206 -16.65 -2.76 -24.16
C ILE A 206 -16.30 -2.66 -25.64
N LEU A 207 -15.09 -2.19 -25.95
CA LEU A 207 -14.59 -2.11 -27.33
C LEU A 207 -14.57 -3.49 -27.99
N LEU A 208 -14.03 -4.50 -27.30
CA LEU A 208 -14.03 -5.89 -27.79
C LEU A 208 -15.45 -6.43 -27.99
N PHE A 209 -16.37 -6.17 -27.07
CA PHE A 209 -17.77 -6.56 -27.21
C PHE A 209 -18.41 -5.91 -28.45
N ALA A 210 -18.16 -4.62 -28.68
CA ALA A 210 -18.62 -3.92 -29.88
C ALA A 210 -18.03 -4.51 -31.16
N THR A 211 -16.73 -4.81 -31.19
CA THR A 211 -16.05 -5.44 -32.33
C THR A 211 -16.63 -6.80 -32.66
N LEU A 212 -16.80 -7.68 -31.66
CA LEU A 212 -17.36 -9.03 -31.86
C LEU A 212 -18.82 -8.98 -32.33
N LYS A 213 -19.61 -8.02 -31.82
CA LYS A 213 -20.99 -7.80 -32.27
C LYS A 213 -21.05 -7.27 -33.70
N GLY A 214 -20.14 -6.39 -34.10
CA GLY A 214 -20.05 -5.84 -35.46
C GLY A 214 -19.47 -6.82 -36.50
N MET A 215 -18.60 -7.73 -36.05
CA MET A 215 -17.94 -8.73 -36.91
C MET A 215 -18.21 -10.15 -36.41
N PRO A 216 -19.42 -10.70 -36.66
CA PRO A 216 -19.84 -11.99 -36.08
C PRO A 216 -18.99 -13.17 -36.55
N ASN A 217 -18.30 -13.05 -37.69
CA ASN A 217 -17.39 -14.06 -38.21
C ASN A 217 -16.16 -14.30 -37.33
N LEU A 218 -15.83 -13.35 -36.45
CA LEU A 218 -14.71 -13.46 -35.51
C LEU A 218 -15.04 -14.28 -34.26
N HIS A 219 -16.31 -14.62 -34.01
CA HIS A 219 -16.67 -15.39 -32.83
C HIS A 219 -15.99 -16.78 -32.84
N PRO A 220 -15.23 -17.15 -31.81
CA PRO A 220 -14.60 -18.45 -31.75
C PRO A 220 -15.68 -19.54 -31.63
N LYS A 221 -15.82 -20.36 -32.68
CA LYS A 221 -16.72 -21.52 -32.68
C LYS A 221 -16.13 -22.61 -31.78
N GLN A 222 -16.61 -22.69 -30.55
CA GLN A 222 -16.17 -23.70 -29.59
C GLN A 222 -17.36 -24.55 -29.11
N THR A 223 -17.19 -25.87 -29.12
CA THR A 223 -18.18 -26.80 -28.57
C THR A 223 -18.13 -26.73 -27.04
N LEU A 224 -19.27 -26.39 -26.42
CA LEU A 224 -19.37 -26.32 -24.97
C LEU A 224 -19.47 -27.72 -24.35
N ILE A 225 -18.71 -27.94 -23.30
CA ILE A 225 -18.60 -29.18 -22.53
C ILE A 225 -19.15 -28.93 -21.12
N PRO A 226 -19.86 -29.87 -20.49
CA PRO A 226 -20.28 -29.73 -19.10
C PRO A 226 -19.09 -29.45 -18.19
N SER A 227 -19.24 -28.47 -17.30
CA SER A 227 -18.19 -28.10 -16.35
C SER A 227 -17.82 -29.28 -15.44
N PRO A 228 -16.58 -29.36 -14.93
CA PRO A 228 -16.17 -30.42 -14.01
C PRO A 228 -17.06 -30.51 -12.78
N ALA A 229 -17.55 -29.36 -12.29
CA ALA A 229 -18.49 -29.26 -11.19
C ALA A 229 -19.85 -29.93 -11.49
N ARG A 230 -20.34 -29.84 -12.73
CA ARG A 230 -21.65 -30.40 -13.13
C ARG A 230 -21.65 -31.91 -13.40
N ARG A 231 -20.50 -32.59 -13.34
CA ARG A 231 -20.41 -34.04 -13.60
C ARG A 231 -21.05 -34.90 -12.49
N SER A 232 -21.20 -34.35 -11.28
CA SER A 232 -21.84 -35.02 -10.15
C SER A 232 -22.42 -33.99 -9.18
N LEU A 233 -23.54 -34.32 -8.54
CA LEU A 233 -24.15 -33.44 -7.53
C LEU A 233 -23.16 -33.09 -6.40
N ARG A 234 -22.34 -34.06 -5.97
CA ARG A 234 -21.29 -33.85 -4.95
C ARG A 234 -20.29 -32.77 -5.36
N LYS A 235 -19.66 -32.90 -6.54
CA LYS A 235 -18.71 -31.88 -7.04
C LYS A 235 -19.38 -30.53 -7.24
N GLN A 236 -20.64 -30.50 -7.67
CA GLN A 236 -21.38 -29.25 -7.84
C GLN A 236 -21.58 -28.53 -6.51
N LEU A 237 -22.04 -29.24 -5.47
CA LEU A 237 -22.24 -28.69 -4.13
C LEU A 237 -20.90 -28.21 -3.57
N ILE A 238 -19.87 -29.08 -3.52
CA ILE A 238 -18.55 -28.73 -2.98
C ILE A 238 -17.97 -27.52 -3.72
N THR A 239 -17.98 -27.51 -5.06
CA THR A 239 -17.40 -26.38 -5.82
C THR A 239 -18.13 -25.07 -5.54
N ASN A 240 -19.47 -25.08 -5.55
CA ASN A 240 -20.25 -23.86 -5.33
C ASN A 240 -20.09 -23.33 -3.91
N PHE A 241 -20.15 -24.20 -2.90
CA PHE A 241 -20.00 -23.81 -1.52
C PHE A 241 -18.57 -23.40 -1.18
N SER A 242 -17.56 -24.10 -1.72
CA SER A 242 -16.17 -23.67 -1.57
C SER A 242 -15.92 -22.32 -2.24
N ALA A 243 -16.48 -22.07 -3.42
CA ALA A 243 -16.38 -20.76 -4.07
C ALA A 243 -17.06 -19.66 -3.24
N PHE A 244 -18.25 -19.93 -2.69
CA PHE A 244 -18.95 -18.99 -1.81
C PHE A 244 -18.19 -18.74 -0.50
N SER A 245 -17.70 -19.79 0.15
CA SER A 245 -16.90 -19.71 1.37
C SER A 245 -15.59 -18.97 1.12
N LEU A 246 -14.92 -19.22 0.00
CA LEU A 246 -13.72 -18.49 -0.40
C LEU A 246 -14.02 -17.00 -0.60
N PHE A 247 -15.09 -16.68 -1.33
CA PHE A 247 -15.53 -15.30 -1.52
C PHE A 247 -15.83 -14.61 -0.18
N LEU A 248 -16.60 -15.26 0.70
CA LEU A 248 -16.92 -14.74 2.02
C LEU A 248 -15.67 -14.57 2.89
N THR A 249 -14.73 -15.51 2.82
CA THR A 249 -13.46 -15.44 3.55
C THR A 249 -12.63 -14.26 3.06
N ILE A 250 -12.46 -14.09 1.74
CA ILE A 250 -11.74 -12.94 1.16
C ILE A 250 -12.41 -11.62 1.56
N LEU A 251 -13.74 -11.56 1.52
CA LEU A 251 -14.50 -10.39 1.96
C LEU A 251 -14.24 -10.07 3.44
N LEU A 252 -14.33 -11.07 4.32
CA LEU A 252 -14.10 -10.90 5.75
C LEU A 252 -12.64 -10.54 6.05
N VAL A 253 -11.66 -11.17 5.39
CA VAL A 253 -10.23 -10.81 5.48
C VAL A 253 -10.04 -9.35 5.10
N THR A 254 -10.64 -8.91 3.99
CA THR A 254 -10.56 -7.52 3.54
C THR A 254 -11.18 -6.56 4.55
N VAL A 255 -12.36 -6.88 5.09
CA VAL A 255 -13.03 -6.06 6.10
C VAL A 255 -12.21 -5.97 7.39
N VAL A 256 -11.74 -7.11 7.91
CA VAL A 256 -10.91 -7.17 9.13
C VAL A 256 -9.63 -6.39 8.94
N PHE A 257 -8.93 -6.57 7.82
CA PHE A 257 -7.70 -5.84 7.52
C PHE A 257 -7.93 -4.32 7.47
N ASN A 258 -8.96 -3.86 6.74
CA ASN A 258 -9.29 -2.44 6.66
C ASN A 258 -9.70 -1.86 8.02
N LEU A 259 -10.44 -2.62 8.82
CA LEU A 259 -10.82 -2.22 10.17
C LEU A 259 -9.60 -2.10 11.09
N SER A 260 -8.69 -3.09 11.06
CA SER A 260 -7.44 -3.06 11.82
C SER A 260 -6.56 -1.88 11.45
N VAL A 261 -6.41 -1.57 10.15
CA VAL A 261 -5.67 -0.38 9.69
C VAL A 261 -6.33 0.90 10.19
N SER A 262 -7.66 0.98 10.11
CA SER A 262 -8.43 2.15 10.57
C SER A 262 -8.29 2.38 12.08
N VAL A 263 -8.39 1.32 12.88
CA VAL A 263 -8.19 1.36 14.34
C VAL A 263 -6.76 1.77 14.68
N SER A 264 -5.77 1.12 14.07
CA SER A 264 -4.35 1.37 14.33
C SER A 264 -3.97 2.81 13.97
N ARG A 265 -4.44 3.31 12.83
CA ARG A 265 -4.23 4.71 12.44
C ARG A 265 -4.82 5.68 13.46
N ARG A 266 -6.02 5.40 13.98
CA ARG A 266 -6.61 6.24 15.04
C ARG A 266 -5.81 6.20 16.33
N LEU A 267 -5.32 5.03 16.73
CA LEU A 267 -4.47 4.89 17.93
C LEU A 267 -3.17 5.67 17.78
N VAL A 268 -2.48 5.51 16.65
CA VAL A 268 -1.25 6.27 16.35
C VAL A 268 -1.53 7.77 16.31
N LEU A 269 -2.58 8.22 15.61
CA LEU A 269 -2.95 9.64 15.58
C LEU A 269 -3.30 10.21 16.96
N ASN A 270 -4.01 9.45 17.79
CA ASN A 270 -4.33 9.88 19.15
C ASN A 270 -3.05 9.99 20.01
N GLN A 271 -2.11 9.08 19.83
CA GLN A 271 -0.81 9.14 20.52
C GLN A 271 0.03 10.32 20.04
N MET A 272 0.07 10.58 18.73
CA MET A 272 0.72 11.76 18.15
C MET A 272 0.10 13.05 18.71
N ALA A 273 -1.23 13.15 18.71
CA ALA A 273 -1.93 14.32 19.24
C ALA A 273 -1.65 14.54 20.73
N HIS A 274 -1.63 13.47 21.53
CA HIS A 274 -1.32 13.55 22.95
C HIS A 274 0.12 14.01 23.20
N ASN A 275 1.10 13.42 22.50
CA ASN A 275 2.50 13.78 22.64
C ASN A 275 2.78 15.20 22.14
N ALA A 276 2.16 15.60 21.02
CA ALA A 276 2.27 16.96 20.50
C ALA A 276 1.72 17.99 21.49
N ALA A 277 0.58 17.71 22.14
CA ALA A 277 0.02 18.59 23.16
C ALA A 277 0.93 18.70 24.40
N ILE A 278 1.58 17.61 24.82
CA ILE A 278 2.55 17.64 25.92
C ILE A 278 3.75 18.53 25.58
N ALA A 279 4.31 18.39 24.36
CA ALA A 279 5.42 19.24 23.93
C ALA A 279 5.00 20.70 23.75
N SER A 280 3.82 20.94 23.17
CA SER A 280 3.27 22.30 22.98
C SER A 280 3.10 23.01 24.32
N ALA A 281 2.59 22.32 25.34
CA ALA A 281 2.42 22.89 26.68
C ALA A 281 3.76 23.30 27.35
N GLY A 282 4.89 22.71 26.94
CA GLY A 282 6.22 23.07 27.43
C GLY A 282 6.84 24.31 26.74
N ILE A 283 6.34 24.69 25.57
CA ILE A 283 6.92 25.77 24.75
C ILE A 283 6.86 27.13 25.47
N PRO A 284 5.72 27.58 26.04
CA PRO A 284 5.68 28.88 26.70
C PRO A 284 6.67 29.01 27.86
N ALA A 285 6.82 27.95 28.66
CA ALA A 285 7.77 27.93 29.78
C ALA A 285 9.22 28.04 29.28
N PHE A 286 9.55 27.32 28.20
CA PHE A 286 10.86 27.40 27.55
C PHE A 286 11.12 28.78 26.95
N GLN A 287 10.14 29.37 26.27
CA GLN A 287 10.25 30.73 25.72
C GLN A 287 10.45 31.77 26.82
N SER A 288 9.67 31.70 27.90
CA SER A 288 9.86 32.60 29.05
C SER A 288 11.24 32.44 29.69
N GLU A 289 11.77 31.22 29.78
CA GLU A 289 13.13 30.98 30.31
C GLU A 289 14.22 31.54 29.39
N LEU A 290 14.06 31.42 28.06
CA LEU A 290 14.93 32.06 27.09
C LEU A 290 14.87 33.59 27.17
N GLU A 291 13.68 34.17 27.24
CA GLU A 291 13.49 35.61 27.35
C GLU A 291 14.16 36.15 28.63
N MET A 292 13.98 35.48 29.77
CA MET A 292 14.65 35.87 31.02
C MET A 292 16.19 35.84 30.91
N LEU A 293 16.77 34.85 30.21
CA LEU A 293 18.22 34.78 29.99
C LEU A 293 18.72 35.88 29.04
N ILE A 294 17.95 36.22 28.02
CA ILE A 294 18.27 37.30 27.09
C ILE A 294 18.17 38.65 27.80
N GLU A 295 17.12 38.90 28.58
CA GLU A 295 16.93 40.13 29.36
C GLU A 295 17.97 40.33 30.45
N ALA A 296 18.67 39.28 30.87
CA ALA A 296 19.80 39.40 31.80
C ALA A 296 20.96 40.21 31.19
N PHE A 297 21.09 40.27 29.87
CA PHE A 297 22.08 41.09 29.16
C PHE A 297 21.59 42.53 29.01
N ASP A 298 21.77 43.32 30.06
CA ASP A 298 21.47 44.74 30.08
C ASP A 298 22.55 45.56 29.33
N PRO A 299 22.20 46.28 28.25
CA PRO A 299 23.17 47.05 27.46
C PRO A 299 23.97 48.07 28.26
N ASP A 300 23.38 48.66 29.31
CA ASP A 300 24.01 49.72 30.11
C ASP A 300 25.23 49.21 30.92
N GLN A 301 25.32 47.89 31.10
CA GLN A 301 26.41 47.24 31.85
C GLN A 301 27.67 47.02 31.01
N PHE A 302 27.58 47.17 29.69
CA PHE A 302 28.66 46.83 28.77
C PHE A 302 29.14 48.06 27.98
N GLN A 303 30.45 48.26 27.93
CA GLN A 303 31.08 49.41 27.28
C GLN A 303 32.25 48.96 26.39
N PRO A 304 32.32 49.42 25.13
CA PRO A 304 33.44 49.12 24.24
C PRO A 304 34.75 49.65 24.83
N GLY A 305 35.81 48.84 24.79
CA GLY A 305 37.14 49.22 25.28
C GLY A 305 37.31 49.25 26.81
N ASN A 306 36.28 48.91 27.59
CA ASN A 306 36.34 48.83 29.05
C ASN A 306 36.19 47.37 29.53
N GLU A 307 37.28 46.60 29.43
CA GLU A 307 37.31 45.17 29.78
C GLU A 307 36.90 44.92 31.25
N ALA A 308 37.33 45.77 32.18
CA ALA A 308 37.00 45.62 33.60
C ALA A 308 35.50 45.78 33.89
N ALA A 309 34.83 46.73 33.22
CA ALA A 309 33.38 46.89 33.34
C ALA A 309 32.63 45.72 32.70
N ASN A 310 33.06 45.29 31.51
CA ASN A 310 32.45 44.15 30.81
C ASN A 310 32.58 42.86 31.62
N LEU A 311 33.74 42.61 32.24
CA LEU A 311 33.95 41.45 33.10
C LEU A 311 33.06 41.49 34.34
N ALA A 312 32.91 42.65 34.99
CA ALA A 312 32.02 42.83 36.14
C ALA A 312 30.55 42.58 35.78
N GLY A 313 30.11 43.05 34.60
CA GLY A 313 28.77 42.76 34.07
C GLY A 313 28.53 41.26 33.85
N LEU A 314 29.48 40.57 33.19
CA LEU A 314 29.38 39.12 33.00
C LEU A 314 29.37 38.35 34.33
N GLU A 315 30.19 38.76 35.32
CA GLU A 315 30.20 38.14 36.64
C GLU A 315 28.85 38.29 37.36
N GLN A 316 28.19 39.45 37.23
CA GLN A 316 26.87 39.70 37.81
C GLN A 316 25.81 38.79 37.19
N ILE A 317 25.80 38.65 35.86
CA ILE A 317 24.87 37.76 35.13
C ILE A 317 25.12 36.30 35.50
N TYR A 318 26.39 35.88 35.58
CA TYR A 318 26.74 34.52 35.97
C TYR A 318 26.28 34.18 37.40
N LYS A 319 26.29 35.15 38.31
CA LYS A 319 25.79 34.97 39.68
C LYS A 319 24.27 34.97 39.77
N SER A 320 23.57 35.65 38.86
CA SER A 320 22.11 35.74 38.88
C SER A 320 21.43 34.52 38.27
N SER A 321 22.07 33.84 37.31
CA SER A 321 21.54 32.63 36.68
C SER A 321 22.57 31.48 36.66
N ALA A 322 22.21 30.38 37.31
CA ALA A 322 23.02 29.16 37.33
C ALA A 322 23.01 28.40 35.98
N LEU A 323 22.21 28.82 35.01
CA LEU A 323 22.06 28.16 33.70
C LEU A 323 23.23 28.51 32.77
N PHE A 324 23.85 29.69 32.94
CA PHE A 324 25.01 30.07 32.15
C PHE A 324 26.23 29.26 32.58
N ARG A 325 26.78 28.49 31.65
CA ARG A 325 28.09 27.84 31.81
C ARG A 325 29.22 28.78 31.46
N ARG A 326 29.01 29.63 30.46
CA ARG A 326 30.01 30.62 30.05
C ARG A 326 29.35 31.83 29.40
N LEU A 327 29.93 32.99 29.64
CA LEU A 327 29.52 34.27 29.10
C LEU A 327 30.71 34.91 28.42
N MET A 328 30.49 35.53 27.26
CA MET A 328 31.51 36.19 26.47
C MET A 328 30.94 37.50 25.91
N ILE A 329 31.81 38.50 25.77
CA ILE A 329 31.53 39.71 25.01
C ILE A 329 32.47 39.72 23.81
N VAL A 330 31.91 39.94 22.62
CA VAL A 330 32.61 39.91 21.34
C VAL A 330 32.48 41.28 20.68
N ASP A 331 33.57 41.74 20.05
CA ASP A 331 33.56 42.97 19.25
C ASP A 331 33.28 42.72 17.76
N ASN A 332 33.18 43.81 16.99
CA ASN A 332 32.93 43.76 15.54
C ASN A 332 34.06 43.07 14.74
N SER A 333 35.24 42.85 15.34
CA SER A 333 36.32 42.06 14.73
C SER A 333 36.25 40.57 15.08
N GLN A 334 35.14 40.15 15.70
CA GLN A 334 34.91 38.80 16.24
C GLN A 334 35.94 38.36 17.29
N THR A 335 36.58 39.33 17.96
CA THR A 335 37.50 39.03 19.06
C THR A 335 36.76 39.07 20.40
N ILE A 336 37.08 38.12 21.27
CA ILE A 336 36.49 38.03 22.61
C ILE A 336 37.16 39.09 23.50
N VAL A 337 36.40 40.13 23.84
CA VAL A 337 36.85 41.28 24.63
C VAL A 337 36.78 41.01 26.13
N ALA A 338 35.80 40.21 26.57
CA ALA A 338 35.68 39.77 27.96
C ALA A 338 35.02 38.40 28.02
N GLN A 339 35.37 37.60 29.03
CA GLN A 339 34.76 36.28 29.24
C GLN A 339 34.68 35.93 30.72
N TYR A 340 33.66 35.14 31.10
CA TYR A 340 33.46 34.65 32.45
C TYR A 340 32.84 33.24 32.45
N PRO A 341 33.32 32.27 33.25
CA PRO A 341 34.46 32.35 34.17
C PRO A 341 35.82 32.48 33.46
N PRO A 342 36.82 33.13 34.07
CA PRO A 342 38.17 33.24 33.49
C PRO A 342 38.84 31.87 33.40
N VAL A 343 39.46 31.55 32.26
CA VAL A 343 40.14 30.26 32.01
C VAL A 343 41.64 30.49 31.83
N GLU A 344 42.48 29.73 32.53
CA GLU A 344 43.93 29.94 32.59
C GLU A 344 44.75 29.29 31.46
N SER A 345 44.18 28.41 30.61
CA SER A 345 45.03 27.58 29.72
C SER A 345 44.51 27.21 28.32
N ASP A 346 43.24 27.41 27.97
CA ASP A 346 42.76 27.18 26.60
C ASP A 346 42.10 28.45 26.07
N ALA A 347 42.62 28.99 24.97
CA ALA A 347 42.02 30.10 24.26
C ALA A 347 40.63 29.67 23.79
N VAL A 348 39.61 30.17 24.49
CA VAL A 348 38.22 30.00 24.11
C VAL A 348 38.04 30.63 22.73
N GLN A 349 37.56 29.84 21.77
CA GLN A 349 37.22 30.33 20.45
C GLN A 349 35.70 30.23 20.27
N LEU A 350 35.19 31.13 19.43
CA LEU A 350 33.84 31.04 18.89
C LEU A 350 33.79 29.84 17.94
N SER A 351 32.69 29.08 17.97
CA SER A 351 32.45 28.08 16.93
C SER A 351 32.11 28.76 15.59
N ALA A 352 32.10 27.98 14.51
CA ALA A 352 31.69 28.52 13.20
C ALA A 352 30.24 29.06 13.26
N GLU A 353 29.36 28.37 13.96
CA GLU A 353 27.96 28.77 14.13
C GLU A 353 27.80 30.01 15.02
N GLU A 354 28.59 30.13 16.09
CA GLU A 354 28.60 31.34 16.93
C GLU A 354 29.18 32.54 16.16
N SER A 355 30.19 32.31 15.33
CA SER A 355 30.78 33.34 14.46
C SER A 355 29.76 33.89 13.47
N ASP A 356 29.03 33.00 12.78
CA ASP A 356 27.95 33.37 11.85
C ASP A 356 26.82 34.12 12.57
N GLY A 357 26.44 33.67 13.78
CA GLY A 357 25.44 34.34 14.61
C GLY A 357 25.86 35.73 15.06
N VAL A 358 27.13 35.91 15.47
CA VAL A 358 27.70 37.21 15.85
C VAL A 358 27.75 38.16 14.65
N GLU A 359 28.17 37.68 13.47
CA GLU A 359 28.16 38.48 12.23
C GLU A 359 26.74 38.94 11.89
N THR A 360 25.77 38.02 11.99
CA THR A 360 24.36 38.33 11.76
C THR A 360 23.88 39.40 12.75
N ALA A 361 24.17 39.25 14.04
CA ALA A 361 23.75 40.19 15.09
C ALA A 361 24.30 41.61 14.86
N PHE A 362 25.56 41.77 14.40
CA PHE A 362 26.12 43.07 14.03
C PHE A 362 25.46 43.69 12.79
N SER A 363 24.96 42.86 11.87
CA SER A 363 24.40 43.33 10.59
C SER A 363 22.91 43.66 10.65
N THR A 364 22.11 42.92 11.42
CA THR A 364 20.65 43.04 11.45
C THR A 364 20.10 43.65 12.74
N SER A 365 20.94 43.83 13.78
CA SER A 365 20.54 44.19 15.14
C SER A 365 19.48 43.25 15.74
N GLN A 366 19.33 42.03 15.20
CA GLN A 366 18.40 41.03 15.71
C GLN A 366 19.09 40.14 16.74
N LYS A 367 18.31 39.73 17.75
CA LYS A 367 18.71 38.70 18.72
C LYS A 367 18.65 37.34 18.01
N ASP A 368 19.67 36.50 18.20
CA ASP A 368 19.73 35.18 17.59
C ASP A 368 19.98 34.09 18.65
N ILE A 369 19.44 32.90 18.39
CA ILE A 369 19.62 31.72 19.23
C ILE A 369 20.35 30.67 18.39
N VAL A 370 21.60 30.41 18.75
CA VAL A 370 22.46 29.45 18.06
C VAL A 370 22.52 28.17 18.88
N THR A 371 22.00 27.07 18.32
CA THR A 371 22.13 25.74 18.95
C THR A 371 23.38 25.05 18.42
N MET A 372 24.25 24.55 19.31
CA MET A 372 25.48 23.87 18.92
C MET A 372 25.67 22.55 19.68
N LYS A 373 26.23 21.56 18.99
CA LYS A 373 26.64 20.29 19.59
C LYS A 373 28.14 20.32 19.85
N ILE A 374 28.53 20.40 21.13
CA ILE A 374 29.95 20.37 21.51
C ILE A 374 30.45 18.91 21.46
N GLU A 375 31.71 18.66 21.08
CA GLU A 375 32.33 17.32 21.01
C GLU A 375 32.41 16.56 22.36
N ARG A 376 31.91 17.14 23.45
CA ARG A 376 31.71 16.50 24.76
C ARG A 376 30.22 16.46 25.05
N PRO A 377 29.69 15.46 25.78
CA PRO A 377 28.34 14.90 25.62
C PRO A 377 27.15 15.82 26.00
N ASP A 378 27.36 17.12 26.16
CA ASP A 378 26.33 18.10 26.47
C ASP A 378 26.17 19.04 25.27
N GLU A 379 24.99 19.02 24.66
CA GLU A 379 24.54 20.05 23.73
C GLU A 379 24.44 21.39 24.50
N VAL A 380 24.98 22.47 23.94
CA VAL A 380 25.03 23.78 24.61
C VAL A 380 24.29 24.77 23.72
N LEU A 381 23.31 25.44 24.30
CA LEU A 381 22.60 26.52 23.63
C LEU A 381 23.42 27.81 23.79
N SER A 382 23.78 28.46 22.69
CA SER A 382 24.47 29.75 22.67
C SER A 382 23.48 30.86 22.33
N LEU A 383 23.21 31.72 23.32
CA LEU A 383 22.42 32.94 23.14
C LEU A 383 23.33 34.02 22.57
N VAL A 384 22.95 34.62 21.43
CA VAL A 384 23.70 35.72 20.79
C VAL A 384 22.85 36.98 20.86
N VAL A 385 23.24 37.92 21.72
CA VAL A 385 22.47 39.12 22.03
C VAL A 385 23.26 40.36 21.63
N PRO A 386 22.78 41.16 20.64
CA PRO A 386 23.42 42.42 20.30
C PRO A 386 23.26 43.44 21.44
N ILE A 387 24.35 44.11 21.79
CA ILE A 387 24.39 45.22 22.74
C ILE A 387 24.46 46.51 21.93
N THR A 388 23.43 47.33 22.03
CA THR A 388 23.30 48.60 21.30
C THR A 388 23.65 49.80 22.17
N ASN A 389 24.14 50.87 21.54
CA ASN A 389 24.28 52.18 22.20
C ASN A 389 22.92 52.94 22.25
N GLU A 390 22.92 54.12 22.88
CA GLU A 390 21.75 55.03 22.92
C GLU A 390 21.24 55.45 21.52
N GLN A 391 22.05 55.27 20.47
CA GLN A 391 21.74 55.61 19.07
C GLN A 391 21.18 54.40 18.29
N GLY A 392 21.13 53.22 18.90
CA GLY A 392 20.63 51.97 18.30
C GLY A 392 21.66 51.19 17.47
N ASP A 393 22.91 51.65 17.41
CA ASP A 393 23.98 50.93 16.71
C ASP A 393 24.51 49.79 17.59
N VAL A 394 24.75 48.62 17.01
CA VAL A 394 25.34 47.46 17.71
C VAL A 394 26.82 47.71 17.94
N VAL A 395 27.23 47.76 19.20
CA VAL A 395 28.60 48.10 19.60
C VAL A 395 29.37 46.86 20.07
N LEU A 396 28.69 45.94 20.73
CA LEU A 396 29.21 44.66 21.23
C LEU A 396 28.16 43.58 21.02
N VAL A 397 28.57 42.32 21.02
CA VAL A 397 27.65 41.17 21.02
C VAL A 397 27.97 40.30 22.22
N ALA A 398 26.95 40.03 23.04
CA ALA A 398 27.05 39.09 24.14
C ALA A 398 26.75 37.67 23.65
N VAL A 399 27.61 36.72 24.02
CA VAL A 399 27.43 35.29 23.74
C VAL A 399 27.33 34.55 25.07
N GLY A 400 26.16 34.03 25.38
CA GLY A 400 25.89 33.25 26.58
C GLY A 400 25.70 31.77 26.28
N ARG A 401 26.67 30.94 26.66
CA ARG A 401 26.57 29.48 26.60
C ARG A 401 25.79 28.96 27.81
N VAL A 402 24.61 28.42 27.55
CA VAL A 402 23.68 27.90 28.54
C VAL A 402 23.76 26.38 28.57
N THR A 403 23.83 25.81 29.76
CA THR A 403 23.68 24.36 29.98
C THR A 403 22.38 24.07 30.70
N GLN A 404 21.81 22.88 30.52
CA GLN A 404 20.54 22.40 31.10
C GLN A 404 19.26 22.92 30.43
N LEU A 405 19.31 24.07 29.76
CA LEU A 405 18.24 24.51 28.86
C LEU A 405 18.45 23.85 27.48
N SER A 406 17.86 22.67 27.28
CA SER A 406 17.89 21.98 25.98
C SER A 406 16.51 21.95 25.35
N ILE A 407 16.46 22.38 24.09
CA ILE A 407 15.29 22.22 23.24
C ILE A 407 14.95 20.73 23.04
N ASP A 408 15.93 19.83 23.20
CA ASP A 408 15.74 18.38 23.15
C ASP A 408 14.73 17.91 24.18
N ASN A 409 14.63 18.55 25.35
CA ASN A 409 13.65 18.15 26.36
C ASN A 409 12.20 18.29 25.83
N LEU A 410 11.96 19.25 24.93
CA LEU A 410 10.68 19.39 24.21
C LEU A 410 10.52 18.30 23.14
N ILE A 411 11.63 17.87 22.51
CA ILE A 411 11.64 16.85 21.46
C ILE A 411 11.54 15.41 22.02
N VAL A 412 12.14 15.10 23.18
CA VAL A 412 12.10 13.75 23.78
C VAL A 412 10.66 13.31 24.06
N GLY A 413 9.78 14.24 24.46
CA GLY A 413 8.36 13.96 24.67
C GLY A 413 7.59 13.56 23.40
N ILE A 414 8.06 13.97 22.22
CA ILE A 414 7.43 13.69 20.92
C ILE A 414 8.06 12.51 20.17
N GLN A 415 9.30 12.12 20.51
CA GLN A 415 9.98 10.96 19.93
C GLN A 415 9.41 9.60 20.38
N GLY A 416 8.55 9.58 21.40
CA GLY A 416 8.01 8.34 22.00
C GLY A 416 6.80 7.71 21.30
N VAL A 417 6.38 8.18 20.12
CA VAL A 417 5.22 7.58 19.44
C VAL A 417 5.57 6.20 18.88
N ALA A 418 6.76 6.05 18.29
CA ALA A 418 7.32 4.79 17.81
C ALA A 418 8.84 4.89 17.70
N ALA A 419 9.54 3.76 17.59
CA ALA A 419 11.01 3.73 17.48
C ALA A 419 11.56 4.54 16.28
N GLU A 420 10.75 4.73 15.23
CA GLU A 420 11.11 5.47 14.01
C GLU A 420 10.33 6.79 13.87
N SER A 421 9.67 7.29 14.93
CA SER A 421 8.98 8.59 14.87
C SER A 421 9.94 9.75 15.05
N VAL A 422 9.80 10.77 14.21
CA VAL A 422 10.58 12.00 14.25
C VAL A 422 9.66 13.13 14.66
N GLY A 423 9.91 13.73 15.82
CA GLY A 423 9.24 14.94 16.26
C GLY A 423 10.14 16.16 16.07
N PHE A 424 9.59 17.28 15.65
CA PHE A 424 10.33 18.54 15.47
C PHE A 424 9.43 19.76 15.70
N ILE A 425 10.05 20.92 15.89
CA ILE A 425 9.37 22.18 16.19
C ILE A 425 9.70 23.20 15.10
N VAL A 426 8.69 23.94 14.68
CA VAL A 426 8.74 24.97 13.65
C VAL A 426 8.31 26.30 14.26
N ASN A 427 9.02 27.38 13.96
CA ASN A 427 8.65 28.73 14.42
C ASN A 427 7.53 29.36 13.55
N ASP A 428 7.19 30.61 13.86
CA ASP A 428 6.23 31.45 13.15
C ASP A 428 6.64 31.79 11.70
N GLU A 429 7.93 31.78 11.41
CA GLU A 429 8.49 31.96 10.06
C GLU A 429 8.52 30.67 9.23
N ASN A 430 7.94 29.57 9.73
CA ASN A 430 7.98 28.23 9.13
C ASN A 430 9.38 27.59 9.09
N LEU A 431 10.33 28.04 9.91
CA LEU A 431 11.67 27.47 10.01
C LEU A 431 11.73 26.40 11.09
N ILE A 432 12.37 25.27 10.78
CA ILE A 432 12.63 24.21 11.74
C ILE A 432 13.67 24.69 12.76
N ILE A 433 13.25 24.85 14.01
CA ILE A 433 14.10 25.32 15.11
C ILE A 433 14.60 24.18 16.01
N ALA A 434 13.93 23.03 15.97
CA ALA A 434 14.26 21.87 16.79
C ALA A 434 14.06 20.60 15.99
N HIS A 435 15.10 19.81 15.73
CA HIS A 435 15.01 18.57 14.97
C HIS A 435 16.06 17.56 15.45
N PRO A 436 15.76 16.24 15.51
CA PRO A 436 16.74 15.23 15.95
C PRO A 436 17.99 15.14 15.07
N GLU A 437 17.83 15.50 13.80
CA GLU A 437 18.91 15.57 12.81
C GLU A 437 19.29 17.04 12.53
N PRO A 438 20.53 17.48 12.86
CA PRO A 438 20.95 18.88 12.74
C PRO A 438 20.88 19.47 11.34
N SER A 439 21.00 18.66 10.28
CA SER A 439 20.96 19.14 8.89
C SER A 439 19.59 19.65 8.45
N GLN A 440 18.54 19.36 9.22
CA GLN A 440 17.18 19.83 8.96
C GLN A 440 16.88 21.17 9.64
N LEU A 441 17.73 21.64 10.55
CA LEU A 441 17.56 22.93 11.21
C LEU A 441 17.61 24.08 10.18
N ARG A 442 16.80 25.12 10.42
CA ARG A 442 16.62 26.30 9.54
C ARG A 442 16.05 26.00 8.14
N GLN A 443 15.62 24.77 7.86
CA GLN A 443 14.86 24.49 6.65
C GLN A 443 13.42 24.98 6.81
N VAL A 444 12.81 25.40 5.70
CA VAL A 444 11.40 25.80 5.69
C VAL A 444 10.53 24.55 5.65
N TRP A 445 9.61 24.44 6.60
CA TRP A 445 8.62 23.38 6.64
C TRP A 445 7.21 23.95 6.50
N MET A 446 6.43 23.38 5.58
CA MET A 446 5.01 23.70 5.42
C MET A 446 4.20 22.41 5.25
N PRO A 447 2.93 22.37 5.69
CA PRO A 447 2.05 21.24 5.41
C PRO A 447 1.94 20.98 3.90
N ALA A 448 2.06 19.72 3.49
CA ALA A 448 2.01 19.36 2.08
C ALA A 448 0.64 19.72 1.45
N GLU A 449 0.65 20.52 0.39
CA GLU A 449 -0.57 20.95 -0.32
C GLU A 449 -1.36 19.78 -0.91
N ASN A 450 -0.66 18.73 -1.36
CA ASN A 450 -1.24 17.52 -1.95
C ASN A 450 -1.44 16.39 -0.93
N GLY A 451 -1.26 16.66 0.37
CA GLY A 451 -1.43 15.67 1.43
C GLY A 451 -2.88 15.19 1.53
N ARG A 452 -3.08 13.90 1.80
CA ARG A 452 -4.41 13.37 2.10
C ARG A 452 -4.77 13.69 3.56
N PHE A 453 -5.46 14.80 3.78
CA PHE A 453 -5.93 15.23 5.10
C PHE A 453 -6.87 14.20 5.74
N LEU A 454 -6.69 13.98 7.04
CA LEU A 454 -7.42 13.03 7.85
C LEU A 454 -8.24 13.77 8.91
N PRO A 455 -9.40 13.22 9.33
CA PRO A 455 -10.11 13.74 10.50
C PRO A 455 -9.23 13.64 11.73
N THR A 456 -8.95 14.78 12.37
CA THR A 456 -8.24 14.86 13.63
C THR A 456 -9.21 14.79 14.82
N PRO A 457 -8.75 14.38 16.00
CA PRO A 457 -9.49 14.62 17.24
C PRO A 457 -9.79 16.11 17.34
N THR A 458 -11.03 16.48 17.71
CA THR A 458 -11.43 17.89 17.84
C THR A 458 -10.59 18.57 18.93
N THR A 459 -9.59 19.34 18.53
CA THR A 459 -8.86 20.28 19.38
C THR A 459 -9.40 21.68 19.14
N ASN A 460 -9.39 22.53 20.18
CA ASN A 460 -9.73 23.95 20.04
C ASN A 460 -8.64 24.77 19.30
N ALA A 461 -7.48 24.14 19.07
CA ALA A 461 -6.32 24.68 18.39
C ALA A 461 -6.25 24.21 16.93
N PRO A 462 -5.71 25.03 15.99
CA PRO A 462 -5.44 24.61 14.62
C PRO A 462 -4.49 23.40 14.61
N SER A 463 -5.07 22.23 14.36
CA SER A 463 -4.34 20.98 14.21
C SER A 463 -4.75 20.29 12.92
N GLY A 464 -3.84 19.51 12.36
CA GLY A 464 -4.11 18.74 11.17
C GLY A 464 -3.30 17.45 11.14
N ALA A 465 -3.84 16.47 10.44
CA ALA A 465 -3.15 15.24 10.14
C ALA A 465 -3.28 14.96 8.65
N TYR A 466 -2.21 14.53 8.01
CA TYR A 466 -2.26 14.13 6.61
C TYR A 466 -1.34 12.95 6.34
N GLN A 467 -1.61 12.27 5.23
CA GLN A 467 -0.75 11.23 4.69
C GLN A 467 -0.06 11.76 3.46
N THR A 468 1.24 11.55 3.38
CA THR A 468 2.05 11.88 2.20
C THR A 468 2.93 10.70 1.82
N TYR A 469 3.41 10.69 0.57
CA TYR A 469 4.36 9.71 0.07
C TYR A 469 5.69 10.42 -0.16
N GLN A 470 6.73 10.01 0.56
CA GLN A 470 8.04 10.61 0.42
C GLN A 470 8.83 9.85 -0.65
N VAL A 471 9.16 10.55 -1.74
CA VAL A 471 9.80 9.94 -2.93
C VAL A 471 11.22 9.46 -2.62
N GLU A 472 11.95 10.18 -1.77
CA GLU A 472 13.35 9.89 -1.42
C GLU A 472 13.49 8.59 -0.61
N THR A 473 12.61 8.41 0.39
CA THR A 473 12.60 7.24 1.28
C THR A 473 11.74 6.11 0.71
N GLY A 474 10.86 6.40 -0.25
CA GLY A 474 9.95 5.43 -0.87
C GLY A 474 8.88 4.90 0.07
N THR A 475 8.53 5.66 1.11
CA THR A 475 7.60 5.24 2.16
C THR A 475 6.48 6.26 2.33
N ARG A 476 5.30 5.77 2.75
CA ARG A 476 4.23 6.66 3.21
C ARG A 476 4.54 7.15 4.61
N GLN A 477 4.26 8.42 4.84
CA GLN A 477 4.37 9.07 6.14
C GLN A 477 3.00 9.53 6.62
N LEU A 478 2.82 9.46 7.93
CA LEU A 478 1.68 10.01 8.64
C LEU A 478 2.20 11.18 9.46
N ILE A 479 1.78 12.39 9.08
CA ILE A 479 2.23 13.63 9.70
C ILE A 479 1.08 14.22 10.51
N TYR A 480 1.37 14.60 11.74
CA TYR A 480 0.48 15.36 12.62
C TYR A 480 1.16 16.67 12.98
N TYR A 481 0.40 17.77 12.94
CA TYR A 481 0.87 19.07 13.39
C TYR A 481 -0.15 19.72 14.32
N LEU A 482 0.37 20.43 15.32
CA LEU A 482 -0.40 21.18 16.29
C LEU A 482 0.21 22.57 16.45
N GLN A 483 -0.63 23.60 16.25
CA GLN A 483 -0.30 24.97 16.58
C GLN A 483 -1.32 25.45 17.62
N GLU A 484 -0.87 25.72 18.84
CA GLU A 484 -1.75 26.27 19.88
C GLU A 484 -1.96 27.77 19.71
N ALA A 485 -3.04 28.32 20.29
CA ALA A 485 -3.30 29.77 20.23
C ALA A 485 -2.45 30.58 21.22
N THR A 486 -1.71 29.90 22.10
CA THR A 486 -0.92 30.50 23.20
C THR A 486 0.50 30.86 22.76
N HIS A 487 1.01 30.27 21.68
CA HIS A 487 2.33 30.53 21.10
C HIS A 487 2.30 30.30 19.59
N ASP A 488 3.16 30.98 18.83
CA ASP A 488 3.13 30.88 17.37
C ASP A 488 3.91 29.67 16.81
N TRP A 489 4.59 28.91 17.67
CA TRP A 489 5.33 27.71 17.26
C TRP A 489 4.40 26.53 16.95
N THR A 490 4.80 25.72 15.97
CA THR A 490 4.10 24.51 15.55
C THR A 490 4.90 23.27 15.93
N VAL A 491 4.26 22.33 16.62
CA VAL A 491 4.82 21.01 16.93
C VAL A 491 4.42 20.03 15.83
N VAL A 492 5.39 19.36 15.23
CA VAL A 492 5.18 18.39 14.15
C VAL A 492 5.71 17.03 14.57
N ILE A 493 4.92 15.99 14.29
CA ILE A 493 5.32 14.59 14.47
C ILE A 493 5.14 13.87 13.14
N ASP A 494 6.22 13.26 12.66
CA ASP A 494 6.26 12.39 11.50
C ASP A 494 6.46 10.93 11.92
N VAL A 495 5.57 10.05 11.45
CA VAL A 495 5.59 8.62 11.73
C VAL A 495 5.52 7.86 10.40
N PRO A 496 6.49 6.95 10.12
CA PRO A 496 6.40 6.05 8.98
C PRO A 496 5.12 5.21 9.04
N TYR A 497 4.41 5.09 7.93
CA TYR A 497 3.15 4.34 7.87
C TYR A 497 3.35 2.83 8.14
N ALA A 498 4.59 2.33 8.03
CA ALA A 498 4.97 0.99 8.46
C ALA A 498 4.64 0.73 9.94
N VAL A 499 4.69 1.74 10.81
CA VAL A 499 4.28 1.64 12.22
C VAL A 499 2.79 1.37 12.34
N VAL A 500 1.96 2.06 11.54
CA VAL A 500 0.51 1.83 11.49
C VAL A 500 0.20 0.43 10.98
N LEU A 501 0.96 -0.03 9.98
CA LEU A 501 0.80 -1.37 9.42
C LEU A 501 1.22 -2.46 10.41
N ASP A 502 2.29 -2.25 11.16
CA ASP A 502 2.73 -3.19 12.20
C ASP A 502 1.66 -3.37 13.26
N LEU A 503 1.17 -2.27 13.84
CA LEU A 503 0.09 -2.31 14.84
C LEU A 503 -1.18 -2.95 14.25
N SER A 504 -1.49 -2.67 12.98
CA SER A 504 -2.62 -3.29 12.28
C SER A 504 -2.48 -4.80 12.15
N LEU A 505 -1.27 -5.30 11.87
CA LEU A 505 -1.00 -6.74 11.79
C LEU A 505 -1.05 -7.39 13.18
N GLN A 506 -0.56 -6.72 14.23
CA GLN A 506 -0.67 -7.22 15.60
C GLN A 506 -2.15 -7.39 16.03
N ILE A 507 -3.02 -6.45 15.64
CA ILE A 507 -4.47 -6.53 15.90
C ILE A 507 -5.15 -7.53 14.95
N GLY A 508 -4.78 -7.52 13.67
CA GLY A 508 -5.45 -8.25 12.60
C GLY A 508 -5.11 -9.74 12.52
N ILE A 509 -3.83 -10.12 12.70
CA ILE A 509 -3.38 -11.51 12.55
C ILE A 509 -4.13 -12.48 13.48
N PRO A 510 -4.33 -12.20 14.78
CA PRO A 510 -5.12 -13.08 15.65
C PRO A 510 -6.55 -13.30 15.14
N LEU A 511 -7.19 -12.22 14.65
CA LEU A 511 -8.54 -12.30 14.05
C LEU A 511 -8.54 -13.09 12.75
N LEU A 512 -7.52 -12.94 11.91
CA LEU A 512 -7.37 -13.70 10.67
C LEU A 512 -7.16 -15.19 10.93
N ILE A 513 -6.39 -15.56 11.95
CA ILE A 513 -6.20 -16.97 12.35
C ILE A 513 -7.54 -17.57 12.77
N ILE A 514 -8.30 -16.90 13.64
CA ILE A 514 -9.63 -17.36 14.07
C ILE A 514 -10.57 -17.47 12.85
N LEU A 515 -10.56 -16.48 11.96
CA LEU A 515 -11.36 -16.50 10.73
C LEU A 515 -11.02 -17.69 9.83
N LEU A 516 -9.73 -17.98 9.64
CA LEU A 516 -9.28 -19.12 8.83
C LEU A 516 -9.64 -20.46 9.48
N VAL A 517 -9.54 -20.58 10.80
CA VAL A 517 -9.95 -21.78 11.53
C VAL A 517 -11.46 -22.00 11.38
N ILE A 518 -12.28 -20.96 11.56
CA ILE A 518 -13.74 -21.05 11.39
C ILE A 518 -14.11 -21.37 9.94
N SER A 519 -13.48 -20.72 8.96
CA SER A 519 -13.71 -20.98 7.54
C SER A 519 -13.31 -22.41 7.17
N GLY A 520 -12.16 -22.89 7.63
CA GLY A 520 -11.70 -24.27 7.45
C GLY A 520 -12.63 -25.29 8.10
N ALA A 521 -13.08 -25.04 9.33
CA ALA A 521 -14.05 -25.89 10.02
C ALA A 521 -15.40 -25.93 9.28
N SER A 522 -15.88 -24.78 8.77
CA SER A 522 -17.09 -24.69 7.97
C SER A 522 -16.98 -25.51 6.67
N LEU A 523 -15.84 -25.42 5.96
CA LEU A 523 -15.58 -26.22 4.76
C LEU A 523 -15.52 -27.72 5.09
N MET A 524 -14.86 -28.10 6.19
CA MET A 524 -14.77 -29.49 6.63
C MET A 524 -16.17 -30.04 6.95
N GLN A 525 -16.98 -29.29 7.70
CA GLN A 525 -18.37 -29.64 7.98
C GLN A 525 -19.21 -29.78 6.70
N LEU A 526 -18.96 -28.94 5.70
CA LEU A 526 -19.66 -29.03 4.43
C LEU A 526 -19.30 -30.30 3.65
N VAL A 527 -18.02 -30.67 3.64
CA VAL A 527 -17.57 -31.90 2.98
C VAL A 527 -18.18 -33.12 3.66
N THR A 528 -18.24 -33.18 4.99
CA THR A 528 -18.84 -34.30 5.71
C THR A 528 -20.35 -34.41 5.44
N GLN A 529 -21.09 -33.30 5.50
CA GLN A 529 -22.53 -33.29 5.19
C GLN A 529 -22.83 -33.64 3.73
N SER A 530 -21.97 -33.24 2.79
CA SER A 530 -22.15 -33.55 1.36
C SER A 530 -22.12 -35.06 1.09
N HIS A 531 -21.32 -35.83 1.83
CA HIS A 531 -21.31 -37.30 1.71
C HIS A 531 -22.67 -37.90 2.11
N GLY A 532 -23.22 -37.48 3.24
CA GLY A 532 -24.51 -37.97 3.74
C GLY A 532 -25.69 -37.70 2.79
N ILE A 533 -25.62 -36.69 1.93
CA ILE A 533 -26.66 -36.41 0.92
C ILE A 533 -26.41 -37.19 -0.37
N THR A 534 -25.16 -37.22 -0.84
CA THR A 534 -24.86 -37.67 -2.21
C THR A 534 -24.71 -39.17 -2.37
N GLU A 535 -24.25 -39.87 -1.33
CA GLU A 535 -24.05 -41.33 -1.36
C GLU A 535 -25.38 -42.11 -1.45
N PRO A 536 -26.40 -41.83 -0.62
CA PRO A 536 -27.70 -42.53 -0.73
C PRO A 536 -28.38 -42.32 -2.09
N ILE A 537 -28.29 -41.11 -2.64
CA ILE A 537 -28.84 -40.80 -3.98
C ILE A 537 -28.08 -41.58 -5.05
N ALA A 538 -26.76 -41.71 -4.94
CA ALA A 538 -25.96 -42.48 -5.88
C ALA A 538 -26.30 -43.99 -5.83
N GLU A 539 -26.58 -44.53 -4.64
CA GLU A 539 -27.04 -45.91 -4.48
C GLU A 539 -28.40 -46.16 -5.13
N LEU A 540 -29.38 -45.27 -4.89
CA LEU A 540 -30.71 -45.33 -5.52
C LEU A 540 -30.60 -45.26 -7.06
N VAL A 541 -29.76 -44.36 -7.59
CA VAL A 541 -29.49 -44.26 -9.03
C VAL A 541 -28.85 -45.54 -9.57
N SER A 542 -27.91 -46.16 -8.83
CA SER A 542 -27.31 -47.43 -9.22
C SER A 542 -28.34 -48.56 -9.23
N ALA A 543 -29.20 -48.66 -8.22
CA ALA A 543 -30.25 -49.69 -8.15
C ALA A 543 -31.26 -49.53 -9.29
N ALA A 544 -31.70 -48.30 -9.58
CA ALA A 544 -32.59 -48.03 -10.70
C ALA A 544 -31.98 -48.48 -12.05
N LYS A 545 -30.70 -48.23 -12.28
CA LYS A 545 -29.99 -48.71 -13.49
C LYS A 545 -29.94 -50.23 -13.58
N THR A 546 -29.72 -50.93 -12.47
CA THR A 546 -29.73 -52.41 -12.48
C THR A 546 -31.11 -52.99 -12.79
N MET A 547 -32.18 -52.35 -12.30
CA MET A 547 -33.56 -52.75 -12.62
C MET A 547 -33.90 -52.51 -14.09
N ALA A 548 -33.49 -51.37 -14.66
CA ALA A 548 -33.73 -51.04 -16.07
C ALA A 548 -33.01 -51.98 -17.04
N ASN A 549 -31.82 -52.44 -16.69
CA ASN A 549 -31.02 -53.32 -17.52
C ASN A 549 -31.39 -54.82 -17.39
N GLY A 550 -32.39 -55.17 -16.59
CA GLY A 550 -32.88 -56.56 -16.43
C GLY A 550 -31.93 -57.51 -15.68
N SER A 551 -30.77 -57.05 -15.23
CA SER A 551 -29.79 -57.82 -14.46
C SER A 551 -30.19 -57.99 -12.99
N ASN A 552 -29.65 -59.02 -12.30
CA ASN A 552 -29.82 -59.30 -10.86
C ASN A 552 -30.14 -58.06 -10.02
N TRP A 553 -31.42 -57.92 -9.65
CA TRP A 553 -31.92 -56.76 -8.90
C TRP A 553 -31.20 -56.69 -7.56
N LYS A 554 -30.54 -55.57 -7.27
CA LYS A 554 -29.94 -55.35 -5.95
C LYS A 554 -31.02 -55.42 -4.85
N PRO A 555 -30.69 -55.91 -3.64
CA PRO A 555 -31.62 -55.96 -2.51
C PRO A 555 -32.24 -54.58 -2.23
N ALA A 556 -33.44 -54.56 -1.64
CA ALA A 556 -34.10 -53.32 -1.24
C ALA A 556 -33.18 -52.48 -0.36
N ILE A 557 -32.99 -51.21 -0.75
CA ILE A 557 -32.07 -50.29 -0.08
C ILE A 557 -32.70 -49.85 1.25
N HIS A 558 -32.17 -50.35 2.36
CA HIS A 558 -32.63 -50.01 3.71
C HIS A 558 -31.78 -48.86 4.27
N ILE A 559 -32.01 -47.65 3.76
CA ILE A 559 -31.49 -46.44 4.38
C ILE A 559 -32.39 -46.12 5.59
N HIS A 560 -31.88 -46.34 6.80
CA HIS A 560 -32.55 -45.98 8.05
C HIS A 560 -32.35 -44.48 8.30
N ARG A 561 -33.28 -43.68 7.78
CA ARG A 561 -33.24 -42.22 7.87
C ARG A 561 -34.67 -41.68 7.88
N ASP A 562 -34.91 -40.65 8.68
CA ASP A 562 -36.25 -40.09 8.88
C ASP A 562 -36.49 -38.81 8.05
N ASP A 563 -35.55 -38.45 7.17
CA ASP A 563 -35.62 -37.28 6.30
C ASP A 563 -36.18 -37.61 4.90
N GLU A 564 -36.22 -36.62 4.01
CA GLU A 564 -36.74 -36.76 2.65
C GLU A 564 -35.98 -37.82 1.83
N ILE A 565 -34.70 -38.07 2.14
CA ILE A 565 -33.90 -39.12 1.49
C ILE A 565 -34.34 -40.50 1.97
N GLY A 566 -34.63 -40.65 3.26
CA GLY A 566 -35.22 -41.87 3.83
C GLY A 566 -36.59 -42.18 3.22
N GLN A 567 -37.49 -41.19 3.16
CA GLN A 567 -38.80 -41.34 2.53
C GLN A 567 -38.69 -41.73 1.05
N LEU A 568 -37.77 -41.12 0.31
CA LEU A 568 -37.48 -41.48 -1.08
C LEU A 568 -37.01 -42.93 -1.22
N SER A 569 -36.11 -43.39 -0.33
CA SER A 569 -35.63 -44.77 -0.32
C SER A 569 -36.74 -45.78 -0.03
N GLN A 570 -37.66 -45.45 0.90
CA GLN A 570 -38.81 -46.29 1.22
C GLN A 570 -39.79 -46.37 0.05
N ALA A 571 -40.13 -45.24 -0.56
CA ALA A 571 -40.99 -45.18 -1.74
C ALA A 571 -40.38 -45.96 -2.92
N PHE A 572 -39.07 -45.81 -3.16
CA PHE A 572 -38.34 -46.58 -4.18
C PHE A 572 -38.38 -48.09 -3.90
N SER A 573 -38.16 -48.50 -2.65
CA SER A 573 -38.23 -49.91 -2.24
C SER A 573 -39.64 -50.50 -2.37
N GLN A 574 -40.69 -49.70 -2.13
CA GLN A 574 -42.08 -50.11 -2.36
C GLN A 574 -42.37 -50.30 -3.85
N MET A 575 -41.93 -49.38 -4.71
CA MET A 575 -42.02 -49.49 -6.16
C MET A 575 -41.27 -50.73 -6.69
N GLN A 576 -40.06 -50.99 -6.20
CA GLN A 576 -39.29 -52.18 -6.58
C GLN A 576 -40.05 -53.47 -6.22
N ARG A 577 -40.61 -53.55 -5.00
CA ARG A 577 -41.40 -54.72 -4.58
C ARG A 577 -42.66 -54.92 -5.43
N SER A 578 -43.40 -53.84 -5.71
CA SER A 578 -44.62 -53.92 -6.52
C SER A 578 -44.34 -54.34 -7.96
N MET A 579 -43.25 -53.86 -8.55
CA MET A 579 -42.85 -54.25 -9.91
C MET A 579 -42.37 -55.70 -9.98
N LYS A 580 -41.59 -56.16 -8.99
CA LYS A 580 -41.20 -57.58 -8.90
C LYS A 580 -42.41 -58.51 -8.80
N LYS A 581 -43.39 -58.14 -7.98
CA LYS A 581 -44.63 -58.90 -7.81
C LYS A 581 -45.39 -59.03 -9.14
N ARG A 582 -45.58 -57.92 -9.86
CA ARG A 582 -46.25 -57.91 -11.18
C ARG A 582 -45.52 -58.75 -12.23
N LEU A 583 -44.18 -58.69 -12.29
CA LEU A 583 -43.40 -59.51 -13.22
C LEU A 583 -43.50 -61.01 -12.91
N ASN A 584 -43.47 -61.38 -11.62
CA ASN A 584 -43.66 -62.77 -11.20
C ASN A 584 -45.06 -63.28 -11.58
N GLU A 585 -46.10 -62.48 -11.33
CA GLU A 585 -47.49 -62.79 -11.72
C GLU A 585 -47.61 -62.99 -13.24
N LEU A 586 -47.00 -62.13 -14.06
CA LEU A 586 -46.98 -62.29 -15.52
C LEU A 586 -46.22 -63.56 -15.95
N SER A 587 -45.08 -63.88 -15.31
CA SER A 587 -44.33 -65.11 -15.63
C SER A 587 -45.12 -66.37 -15.27
N LEU A 588 -45.87 -66.33 -14.15
CA LEU A 588 -46.72 -67.43 -13.71
C LEU A 588 -47.87 -67.66 -14.70
N LEU A 589 -48.51 -66.57 -15.16
CA LEU A 589 -49.56 -66.64 -16.18
C LEU A 589 -49.03 -67.15 -17.53
N LEU A 590 -47.83 -66.74 -17.94
CA LEU A 590 -47.19 -67.26 -19.16
C LEU A 590 -46.86 -68.75 -19.05
N SER A 591 -46.38 -69.21 -17.88
CA SER A 591 -46.11 -70.64 -17.63
C SER A 591 -47.38 -71.47 -17.71
N VAL A 592 -48.46 -71.02 -17.06
CA VAL A 592 -49.75 -71.72 -17.08
C VAL A 592 -50.35 -71.76 -18.48
N SER A 593 -50.17 -70.71 -19.28
CA SER A 593 -50.59 -70.69 -20.70
C SER A 593 -49.80 -71.69 -21.55
N HIS A 594 -48.49 -71.83 -21.30
CA HIS A 594 -47.62 -72.75 -22.02
C HIS A 594 -47.87 -74.22 -21.68
N ASP A 595 -48.29 -74.52 -20.44
CA ASP A 595 -48.64 -75.88 -20.00
C ASP A 595 -50.04 -76.34 -20.47
N VAL A 596 -50.86 -75.43 -21.04
CA VAL A 596 -52.25 -75.69 -21.47
C VAL A 596 -52.41 -75.67 -23.02
N SER A 597 -51.34 -75.38 -23.77
CA SER A 597 -51.22 -75.71 -25.21
C SER A 597 -50.43 -77.00 -25.41
#